data_AF-G7GJV0-F1
#
_entry.id   AF-G7GJV0-F1
#
_cell.length_a   1.000
_cell.length_b   1.000
_cell.length_c   1.000
_cell.angle_alpha   90.00
_cell.angle_beta   90.00
_cell.angle_gamma   90.00
#
_symmetry.space_group_name_H-M   'P 1'
#
loop_
_entity.id
_entity.type
_entity.pdbx_description
1 polymer ?
#
loop_
_entity_poly.entity_id
_entity_poly.type
_entity_poly.pdbx_seq_one_letter_code
_entity_poly.pdbx_strand_id
1 'polypeptide(L)' 'MVRHSLETEARLLDAEAADYEAQADARYERSARWYGGGSPNFIRSLDTADDYRRKAKALRAKAAEYRVQAARARADEEG' A
#
# COMPACT_ATOMS: atom_id res chain seq x y z
N MET A 1 -6.17 24.89 8.24
CA MET A 1 -5.66 24.42 6.91
C MET A 1 -5.01 23.02 6.96
N VAL A 2 -4.50 22.56 8.11
CA VAL A 2 -3.72 21.30 8.23
C VAL A 2 -4.58 20.02 8.14
N ARG A 3 -5.82 20.02 8.65
CA ARG A 3 -6.71 18.83 8.67
C ARG A 3 -7.00 18.24 7.28
N HIS A 4 -7.39 19.10 6.33
CA HIS A 4 -7.68 18.68 4.96
C HIS A 4 -6.44 18.12 4.26
N SER A 5 -5.25 18.55 4.65
CA SER A 5 -4.00 18.00 4.13
C SER A 5 -3.79 16.57 4.66
N LEU A 6 -3.93 16.30 5.96
CA LEU A 6 -3.71 14.97 6.53
C LEU A 6 -4.67 13.89 5.99
N GLU A 7 -5.96 14.22 5.83
CA GLU A 7 -6.92 13.29 5.25
C GLU A 7 -6.66 13.02 3.76
N THR A 8 -6.18 14.03 3.04
CA THR A 8 -5.79 13.89 1.63
C THR A 8 -4.53 13.03 1.49
N GLU A 9 -3.50 13.28 2.30
CA GLU A 9 -2.29 12.46 2.37
C GLU A 9 -2.62 10.99 2.67
N ALA A 10 -3.51 10.72 3.63
CA ALA A 10 -3.95 9.36 3.93
C ALA A 10 -4.58 8.67 2.70
N ARG A 11 -5.46 9.37 1.97
CA ARG A 11 -6.11 8.82 0.76
C ARG A 11 -5.12 8.57 -0.38
N LEU A 12 -4.13 9.45 -0.55
CA LEU A 12 -3.09 9.27 -1.57
C LEU A 12 -2.25 8.02 -1.26
N LEU A 13 -1.87 7.82 0.01
CA LEU A 13 -1.16 6.62 0.44
C LEU A 13 -2.00 5.35 0.29
N ASP A 14 -3.30 5.40 0.55
CA ASP A 14 -4.19 4.25 0.32
C ASP A 14 -4.28 3.90 -1.18
N ALA A 15 -4.36 4.91 -2.04
CA ALA A 15 -4.41 4.72 -3.49
C ALA A 15 -3.10 4.10 -4.01
N GLU A 16 -1.95 4.59 -3.53
CA GLU A 16 -0.65 4.01 -3.85
C GLU A 16 -0.53 2.57 -3.32
N ALA A 17 -1.02 2.30 -2.11
CA ALA A 17 -1.04 0.95 -1.56
C ALA A 17 -1.88 0.00 -2.42
N ALA A 18 -3.05 0.45 -2.88
CA ALA A 18 -3.92 -0.35 -3.75
C ALA A 18 -3.26 -0.68 -5.10
N ASP A 19 -2.49 0.25 -5.67
CA ASP A 19 -1.73 -0.02 -6.90
C ASP A 19 -0.67 -1.11 -6.68
N TYR A 20 0.11 -1.03 -5.59
CA TYR A 20 1.08 -2.08 -5.26
C TYR A 20 0.41 -3.45 -5.06
N GLU A 21 -0.76 -3.50 -4.44
CA GLU A 21 -1.51 -4.76 -4.29
C GLU A 21 -1.97 -5.33 -5.61
N ALA A 22 -2.53 -4.49 -6.49
CA ALA A 22 -2.92 -4.92 -7.84
C ALA A 22 -1.72 -5.45 -8.63
N GLN A 23 -0.55 -4.82 -8.50
CA GLN A 23 0.68 -5.28 -9.13
C GLN A 23 1.21 -6.60 -8.54
N ALA A 24 1.01 -6.82 -7.23
CA ALA A 24 1.34 -8.08 -6.57
C ALA A 24 0.42 -9.20 -7.03
N ASP A 25 -0.89 -8.96 -7.08
CA ASP A 25 -1.90 -9.93 -7.52
C ASP A 25 -1.69 -10.34 -8.97
N ALA A 26 -1.44 -9.37 -9.85
CA ALA A 26 -1.13 -9.67 -11.25
C ALA A 26 0.10 -10.56 -11.41
N ARG A 27 1.11 -10.43 -10.53
CA ARG A 27 2.28 -11.32 -10.53
C ARG A 27 1.88 -12.70 -10.01
N TYR A 28 1.28 -12.79 -8.83
CA TYR A 28 0.82 -14.07 -8.27
C TYR A 28 -0.01 -14.90 -9.26
N GLU A 29 -0.95 -14.27 -9.97
CA GLU A 29 -1.80 -14.93 -10.95
C GLU A 29 -1.06 -15.36 -12.23
N ARG A 30 -0.07 -14.58 -12.69
CA ARG A 30 0.48 -14.71 -14.05
C ARG A 30 1.90 -15.25 -14.10
N SER A 31 2.67 -15.20 -13.02
CA SER A 31 4.11 -15.55 -13.02
C SER A 31 4.36 -16.96 -13.54
N ALA A 32 3.54 -17.94 -13.17
CA ALA A 32 3.69 -19.31 -13.65
C ALA A 32 3.50 -19.42 -15.18
N ARG A 33 2.57 -18.63 -15.74
CA ARG A 33 2.32 -18.54 -17.18
C ARG A 33 3.43 -17.80 -17.92
N TRP A 34 4.00 -16.76 -17.33
CA TRP A 34 5.08 -15.96 -17.94
C TRP A 34 6.42 -16.68 -17.95
N TYR A 35 6.74 -17.45 -16.91
CA TYR A 35 8.09 -17.94 -16.69
C TYR A 35 8.21 -19.45 -16.53
N GLY A 36 7.10 -20.19 -16.54
CA GLY A 36 7.07 -21.60 -16.17
C GLY A 36 7.21 -21.79 -14.65
N GLY A 37 6.37 -22.65 -14.07
CA GLY A 37 6.40 -22.93 -12.63
C GLY A 37 7.78 -23.43 -12.17
N GLY A 38 8.30 -22.85 -11.10
CA GLY A 38 9.58 -23.25 -10.48
C GLY A 38 10.84 -22.72 -11.17
N SER A 39 10.74 -21.94 -12.25
CA SER A 39 11.92 -21.31 -12.85
C SER A 39 12.50 -20.19 -11.95
N PRO A 40 13.79 -19.84 -12.08
CA PRO A 40 14.37 -18.73 -11.34
C PRO A 40 13.62 -17.40 -11.53
N ASN A 41 13.07 -17.17 -12.74
CA ASN A 41 12.28 -15.97 -13.03
C ASN A 41 10.90 -16.02 -12.39
N PHE A 42 10.28 -17.20 -12.27
CA PHE A 42 9.07 -17.38 -11.50
C PHE A 42 9.28 -17.01 -10.03
N ILE A 43 10.31 -17.55 -9.39
CA ILE A 43 10.63 -17.27 -7.97
C ILE A 43 10.88 -15.78 -7.76
N ARG A 44 11.74 -15.15 -8.57
CA ARG A 44 12.00 -13.70 -8.52
C ARG A 44 10.74 -12.86 -8.69
N SER A 45 9.81 -13.33 -9.53
CA SER A 45 8.54 -12.63 -9.74
C SER A 45 7.63 -12.71 -8.51
N LEU A 46 7.66 -13.81 -7.75
CA LEU A 46 6.96 -13.93 -6.47
C LEU A 46 7.63 -13.07 -5.40
N ASP A 47 8.95 -13.08 -5.31
CA ASP A 47 9.69 -12.21 -4.37
C ASP A 47 9.33 -10.72 -4.59
N THR A 48 9.21 -10.31 -5.86
CA THR A 48 8.78 -8.95 -6.22
C THR A 48 7.33 -8.68 -5.79
N ALA A 49 6.44 -9.66 -5.91
CA ALA A 49 5.05 -9.52 -5.45
C ALA A 49 4.99 -9.35 -3.92
N ASP A 50 5.81 -10.09 -3.18
CA ASP A 50 5.95 -9.94 -1.74
C ASP A 50 6.52 -8.57 -1.34
N ASP A 51 7.49 -8.05 -2.09
CA ASP A 51 7.98 -6.69 -1.89
C ASP A 51 6.88 -5.65 -2.05
N TYR A 52 6.01 -5.80 -3.06
CA TYR A 52 4.86 -4.91 -3.21
C TYR A 52 3.86 -5.05 -2.07
N ARG A 53 3.59 -6.26 -1.57
CA ARG A 53 2.75 -6.46 -0.38
C ARG A 53 3.35 -5.77 0.85
N ARG A 54 4.68 -5.85 1.05
CA ARG A 54 5.38 -5.12 2.12
C ARG A 54 5.22 -3.60 1.97
N LYS A 55 5.40 -3.06 0.76
CA LYS A 55 5.23 -1.62 0.48
C LYS A 55 3.80 -1.17 0.74
N ALA A 56 2.80 -1.88 0.21
CA ALA A 56 1.40 -1.56 0.44
C ALA A 56 1.05 -1.55 1.94
N LYS A 57 1.56 -2.53 2.71
CA LYS A 57 1.38 -2.57 4.17
C LYS A 57 1.97 -1.35 4.85
N ALA A 58 3.19 -0.94 4.48
CA ALA A 58 3.84 0.24 5.07
C ALA A 58 3.07 1.53 4.75
N LEU A 59 2.60 1.69 3.51
CA LEU A 59 1.77 2.82 3.09
C LEU A 59 0.47 2.90 3.88
N ARG A 60 -0.22 1.75 4.08
CA ARG A 60 -1.44 1.71 4.89
C ARG A 60 -1.21 2.02 6.37
N ALA A 61 -0.08 1.58 6.93
CA ALA A 61 0.28 1.93 8.30
C ALA A 61 0.44 3.46 8.43
N LYS A 62 1.15 4.09 7.48
CA LYS A 62 1.32 5.55 7.46
C LYS A 62 0.01 6.30 7.21
N ALA A 63 -0.87 5.79 6.33
CA ALA A 63 -2.20 6.35 6.13
C ALA A 63 -3.03 6.31 7.43
N ALA A 64 -2.94 5.21 8.19
CA ALA A 64 -3.59 5.10 9.49
C ALA A 64 -3.05 6.11 10.51
N GLU A 65 -1.74 6.35 10.53
CA GLU A 65 -1.12 7.39 11.37
C GLU A 65 -1.68 8.78 11.04
N TYR A 66 -1.81 9.15 9.76
CA TYR A 66 -2.39 10.44 9.37
C TYR A 66 -3.86 10.57 9.76
N ARG A 67 -4.65 9.49 9.68
CA ARG A 67 -6.04 9.51 10.17
C ARG A 67 -6.10 9.73 11.69
N VAL A 68 -5.20 9.10 12.46
CA VAL A 68 -5.10 9.31 13.91
C VAL A 68 -4.72 10.76 14.22
N GLN A 69 -3.76 11.33 13.51
CA GLN A 69 -3.36 12.73 13.68
C GLN A 69 -4.49 13.70 13.32
N ALA A 70 -5.21 13.46 12.22
CA ALA A 70 -6.36 14.26 11.83
C ALA A 70 -7.48 14.21 12.87
N ALA A 71 -7.74 13.04 13.46
CA ALA A 71 -8.73 12.87 14.52
C ALA A 71 -8.34 13.61 15.81
N ARG A 72 -7.06 13.60 16.19
CA ARG A 72 -6.55 14.36 17.34
C ARG A 72 -6.69 15.87 17.13
N ALA A 73 -6.25 16.37 15.98
CA ALA A 73 -6.38 17.79 15.63
C ALA A 73 -7.84 18.26 15.67
N ARG A 74 -8.79 17.39 15.30
CA ARG A 74 -10.22 17.68 15.42
C ARG A 74 -10.68 17.80 16.88
N ALA A 75 -10.24 16.89 17.75
CA ALA A 75 -10.60 16.92 19.16
C ALA A 75 -10.05 18.16 19.87
N ASP A 76 -8.84 18.60 19.49
CA ASP A 76 -8.20 19.80 20.05
C ASP A 76 -8.87 21.11 19.58
N GLU A 77 -9.53 21.13 18.41
CA GLU A 77 -10.32 22.28 17.91
C GLU A 77 -11.71 22.39 18.56
N GLU A 78 -12.24 21.30 19.13
CA GLU A 78 -13.58 21.21 19.71
C GLU A 78 -13.60 21.39 21.24
N GLY A 79 -12.43 21.46 21.90
CA GLY A 79 -12.26 21.61 23.36
C GLY A 79 -11.78 22.99 23.79
#